data_AF-A0A9D4RHV2-F1
#
_entry.id   AF-A0A9D4RHV2-F1
#
_cell.length_a   1.000
_cell.length_b   1.000
_cell.length_c   1.000
_cell.angle_alpha   90.00
_cell.angle_beta   90.00
_cell.angle_gamma   90.00
#
_symmetry.space_group_name_H-M   'P 1'
#
loop_
_entity.id
_entity.type
_entity.pdbx_description
1 polymer ?
#
loop_
_entity_poly.entity_id
_entity_poly.type
_entity_poly.pdbx_seq_one_letter_code
_entity_poly.pdbx_strand_id
1 'polypeptide(L)'
;MGMNALWTEFSSSGFQVLGFPSNVFNLQEPSKTADELLNGIKYVRPGGGYVPMFQMFQKIDVNGANEHALYTYLKSVCGPTADQFEDDLFYDPKRVSDVRWNFEIFLVDQKGKILYRYSPDHDLSLVRDDIRKLFTAKPKESNTKKKENTKRKKNPTSPTY
;
A
#
# COMPACT_ATOMS: atom_id res chain seq x y z
N MET A 1 -3.16 5.81 -18.49
CA MET A 1 -1.82 5.85 -17.84
C MET A 1 -1.52 4.45 -17.31
N GLY A 2 -0.25 4.03 -17.22
CA GLY A 2 0.13 2.73 -16.63
C GLY A 2 1.13 2.89 -15.48
N MET A 3 1.39 1.82 -14.74
CA MET A 3 2.27 1.84 -13.56
C MET A 3 3.71 2.30 -13.87
N ASN A 4 4.25 1.95 -15.05
CA ASN A 4 5.55 2.46 -15.50
C ASN A 4 5.57 3.99 -15.62
N ALA A 5 4.49 4.60 -16.11
CA ALA A 5 4.39 6.05 -16.24
C ALA A 5 4.32 6.72 -14.86
N LEU A 6 3.55 6.14 -13.93
CA LEU A 6 3.46 6.62 -12.56
C LEU A 6 4.80 6.54 -11.83
N TRP A 7 5.52 5.43 -11.97
CA TRP A 7 6.85 5.26 -11.40
C TRP A 7 7.84 6.27 -12.00
N THR A 8 7.84 6.43 -13.33
CA THR A 8 8.73 7.38 -14.03
C THR A 8 8.53 8.82 -13.55
N GLU A 9 7.28 9.22 -13.27
CA GLU A 9 6.96 10.58 -12.83
C GLU A 9 7.53 10.90 -11.44
N PHE A 10 7.49 9.95 -10.50
CA PHE A 10 7.80 10.22 -9.09
C PHE A 10 9.07 9.53 -8.55
N SER A 11 9.73 8.68 -9.33
CA SER A 11 10.89 7.90 -8.86
C SER A 11 12.04 8.79 -8.37
N SER A 12 12.26 9.95 -9.00
CA SER A 12 13.26 10.94 -8.57
C SER A 12 12.96 11.57 -7.20
N SER A 13 11.71 11.49 -6.74
CA SER A 13 11.26 11.98 -5.43
C SER A 13 11.30 10.91 -4.33
N GLY A 14 11.83 9.73 -4.64
CA GLY A 14 11.87 8.59 -3.71
C GLY A 14 10.57 7.78 -3.64
N PHE A 15 9.64 8.00 -4.56
CA PHE A 15 8.47 7.13 -4.72
C PHE A 15 8.87 5.76 -5.25
N GLN A 16 8.18 4.72 -4.81
CA GLN A 16 8.38 3.35 -5.29
C GLN A 16 7.04 2.70 -5.63
N VAL A 17 7.06 1.87 -6.66
CA VAL A 17 5.98 0.93 -6.97
C VAL A 17 6.48 -0.47 -6.66
N LEU A 18 5.67 -1.26 -5.98
CA LEU A 18 6.00 -2.63 -5.58
C LEU A 18 4.91 -3.57 -6.13
N GLY A 19 5.29 -4.49 -7.01
CA GLY A 19 4.37 -5.44 -7.62
C GLY A 19 4.42 -6.79 -6.93
N PHE A 20 3.27 -7.27 -6.45
CA PHE A 20 3.12 -8.57 -5.80
C PHE A 20 2.20 -9.46 -6.64
N PRO A 21 2.77 -10.39 -7.44
CA PRO A 21 1.96 -11.36 -8.18
C PRO A 21 1.14 -12.22 -7.21
N SER A 22 -0.09 -12.55 -7.59
CA SER A 22 -0.94 -13.46 -6.83
C SER A 22 -1.84 -14.25 -7.77
N ASN A 23 -2.07 -15.52 -7.45
CA ASN A 23 -2.87 -16.41 -8.30
C ASN A 23 -4.26 -16.72 -7.71
N VAL A 24 -4.65 -16.03 -6.63
CA VAL A 24 -5.87 -16.36 -5.88
C VAL A 24 -7.16 -15.83 -6.55
N PHE A 25 -7.03 -15.04 -7.61
CA PHE A 25 -8.13 -14.42 -8.36
C PHE A 25 -8.21 -15.02 -9.77
N ASN A 26 -9.19 -15.91 -9.99
CA ASN A 26 -9.43 -16.61 -11.26
C ASN A 26 -8.17 -17.18 -11.94
N LEU A 27 -7.19 -17.62 -11.12
CA LEU A 27 -5.93 -18.21 -11.55
C LEU A 27 -5.20 -17.43 -12.67
N GLN A 28 -5.28 -16.09 -12.64
CA GLN A 28 -4.75 -15.23 -13.71
C GLN A 28 -3.23 -15.05 -13.69
N GLU A 29 -2.53 -15.60 -12.69
CA GLU A 29 -1.08 -15.58 -12.58
C GLU A 29 -0.50 -17.02 -12.53
N PRO A 30 -0.58 -17.76 -13.65
CA PRO A 30 -0.21 -19.17 -13.70
C PRO A 30 1.31 -19.40 -13.65
N SER A 31 2.12 -18.36 -13.80
CA SER A 31 3.58 -18.41 -13.83
C SER A 31 4.14 -19.13 -12.61
N LYS A 32 5.00 -20.14 -12.81
CA LYS A 32 5.63 -20.92 -11.75
C LYS A 32 6.95 -20.30 -11.31
N THR A 33 7.63 -19.57 -12.19
CA THR A 33 8.91 -18.92 -11.92
C THR A 33 8.85 -17.42 -12.18
N ALA A 34 9.82 -16.68 -11.64
CA ALA A 34 9.97 -15.26 -11.92
C ALA A 34 10.25 -14.99 -13.41
N ASP A 35 11.00 -15.88 -14.07
CA ASP A 35 11.29 -15.75 -15.51
C ASP A 35 10.04 -15.95 -16.36
N GLU A 36 9.18 -16.91 -16.02
CA GLU A 36 7.89 -17.12 -16.71
C GLU A 36 6.99 -15.89 -16.57
N LEU A 37 6.91 -15.30 -15.37
CA LEU A 37 6.17 -14.06 -15.12
C LEU A 37 6.67 -12.93 -16.01
N LEU A 38 7.98 -12.66 -15.99
CA LEU A 38 8.57 -11.55 -16.75
C LEU A 38 8.47 -11.79 -18.26
N ASN A 39 8.62 -13.03 -18.73
CA ASN A 39 8.43 -13.38 -20.13
C ASN A 39 6.96 -13.23 -20.56
N GLY A 40 6.01 -13.63 -19.73
CA GLY A 40 4.58 -13.42 -19.98
C GLY A 40 4.25 -11.95 -20.16
N ILE A 41 4.75 -11.11 -19.26
CA ILE A 41 4.61 -9.64 -19.33
C ILE A 41 5.23 -9.07 -20.61
N LYS A 42 6.46 -9.50 -20.94
CA LYS A 42 7.24 -8.94 -22.05
C LYS A 42 6.78 -9.39 -23.43
N TYR A 43 6.35 -10.63 -23.56
CA TYR A 43 6.10 -11.26 -24.85
C TYR A 43 4.63 -11.61 -25.11
N VAL A 44 3.80 -11.76 -24.07
CA VAL A 44 2.40 -12.20 -24.21
C VAL A 44 1.41 -11.09 -23.91
N ARG A 45 1.31 -10.66 -22.65
CA ARG A 45 0.41 -9.59 -22.22
C ARG A 45 1.03 -8.83 -21.04
N PRO A 46 1.25 -7.51 -21.15
CA PRO A 46 0.93 -6.64 -22.28
C PRO A 46 1.69 -6.93 -23.58
N GLY A 47 2.83 -7.62 -23.53
CA GLY A 47 3.60 -7.97 -24.71
C GLY A 47 4.38 -6.78 -25.29
N GLY A 48 4.82 -6.88 -26.55
CA GLY A 48 5.46 -5.77 -27.27
C GLY A 48 6.80 -5.32 -26.69
N GLY A 49 7.47 -6.16 -25.91
CA GLY A 49 8.73 -5.81 -25.25
C GLY A 49 8.57 -4.98 -23.98
N TYR A 50 7.35 -4.87 -23.44
CA TYR A 50 7.09 -4.18 -22.18
C TYR A 50 7.89 -4.80 -21.03
N VAL A 51 8.54 -3.96 -20.22
CA VAL A 51 9.27 -4.38 -19.02
C VAL A 51 8.82 -3.50 -17.84
N PRO A 52 8.40 -4.07 -16.70
CA PRO A 52 8.13 -3.29 -15.49
C PRO A 52 9.37 -2.50 -15.07
N MET A 53 9.22 -1.20 -14.84
CA MET A 53 10.32 -0.32 -14.40
C MET A 53 10.46 -0.27 -12.87
N PHE A 54 9.77 -1.16 -12.17
CA PHE A 54 9.63 -1.18 -10.73
C PHE A 54 9.80 -2.60 -10.20
N GLN A 55 9.99 -2.73 -8.90
CA GLN A 55 10.30 -4.02 -8.27
C GLN A 55 9.09 -4.95 -8.35
N MET A 56 9.29 -6.12 -8.98
CA MET A 56 8.39 -7.26 -8.89
C MET A 56 8.91 -8.23 -7.83
N PHE A 57 8.03 -8.73 -6.97
CA PHE A 57 8.35 -9.70 -5.93
C PHE A 57 7.95 -11.12 -6.36
N GLN A 58 8.32 -12.10 -5.53
CA GLN A 58 7.81 -13.46 -5.66
C GLN A 58 6.29 -13.49 -5.51
N LYS A 59 5.67 -14.49 -6.12
CA LYS A 59 4.22 -14.72 -6.01
C LYS A 59 3.85 -15.03 -4.56
N ILE A 60 2.77 -14.42 -4.09
CA ILE A 60 2.25 -14.59 -2.72
C ILE A 60 0.72 -14.72 -2.72
N ASP A 61 0.20 -15.31 -1.65
CA ASP A 61 -1.23 -15.24 -1.34
C ASP A 61 -1.51 -13.92 -0.62
N VAL A 62 -2.50 -13.18 -1.10
CA VAL A 62 -2.90 -11.90 -0.51
C VAL A 62 -4.12 -12.03 0.41
N ASN A 63 -4.81 -13.16 0.33
CA ASN A 63 -6.01 -13.50 1.10
C ASN A 63 -5.96 -14.97 1.56
N GLY A 64 -6.86 -15.33 2.48
CA GLY A 64 -7.01 -16.69 2.98
C GLY A 64 -6.07 -17.04 4.13
N ALA A 65 -6.05 -18.32 4.51
CA ALA A 65 -5.32 -18.82 5.67
C ALA A 65 -3.79 -18.64 5.54
N ASN A 66 -3.26 -18.65 4.31
CA ASN A 66 -1.83 -18.55 4.01
C ASN A 66 -1.42 -17.15 3.54
N GLU A 67 -2.27 -16.13 3.72
CA GLU A 67 -1.96 -14.79 3.26
C GLU A 67 -0.66 -14.27 3.86
N HIS A 68 0.11 -13.53 3.05
CA HIS A 68 1.35 -12.94 3.50
C HIS A 68 1.09 -11.84 4.53
N ALA A 69 1.89 -11.79 5.60
CA ALA A 69 1.71 -10.85 6.73
C ALA A 69 1.66 -9.37 6.29
N LEU A 70 2.35 -9.01 5.21
CA LEU A 70 2.24 -7.68 4.59
C LEU A 70 0.79 -7.36 4.21
N TYR A 71 0.09 -8.28 3.54
CA TYR A 71 -1.29 -8.06 3.12
C TYR A 71 -2.27 -8.12 4.28
N THR A 72 -1.98 -8.88 5.34
CA THR A 72 -2.71 -8.75 6.61
C THR A 72 -2.63 -7.32 7.15
N TYR A 73 -1.43 -6.72 7.15
CA TYR A 73 -1.24 -5.34 7.59
C TYR A 73 -1.95 -4.33 6.67
N LEU A 74 -1.76 -4.43 5.35
CA LEU A 74 -2.37 -3.51 4.38
C LEU A 74 -3.90 -3.49 4.45
N LYS A 75 -4.52 -4.67 4.65
CA LYS A 75 -5.97 -4.82 4.78
C LYS A 75 -6.54 -4.37 6.13
N SER A 76 -5.69 -4.05 7.12
CA SER A 76 -6.15 -3.74 8.49
C SER A 76 -6.69 -2.32 8.68
N VAL A 77 -6.32 -1.38 7.80
CA VAL A 77 -6.58 0.06 8.01
C VAL A 77 -7.72 0.58 7.14
N CYS A 78 -7.91 0.02 5.93
CA CYS A 78 -8.94 0.46 5.00
C CYS A 78 -9.99 -0.63 4.80
N GLY A 79 -11.27 -0.24 4.79
CA GLY A 79 -12.38 -1.12 4.41
C GLY A 79 -12.22 -1.70 3.00
N PRO A 80 -13.04 -2.70 2.64
CA PRO A 80 -12.98 -3.28 1.31
C PRO A 80 -13.34 -2.25 0.23
N THR A 81 -12.86 -2.49 -0.99
CA THR A 81 -13.13 -1.64 -2.16
C THR A 81 -14.43 -1.99 -2.88
N ALA A 82 -15.06 -3.10 -2.53
CA ALA A 82 -16.37 -3.53 -3.01
C ALA A 82 -17.13 -4.30 -1.92
N ASP A 83 -18.46 -4.21 -1.93
CA ASP A 83 -19.32 -4.88 -0.95
C ASP A 83 -19.39 -6.39 -1.18
N GLN A 84 -19.36 -6.80 -2.45
CA GLN A 84 -19.46 -8.19 -2.86
C GLN A 84 -18.10 -8.76 -3.25
N PHE A 85 -17.99 -10.08 -3.15
CA PHE A 85 -16.90 -10.83 -3.74
C PHE A 85 -17.20 -11.12 -5.22
N GLU A 86 -16.15 -11.13 -6.03
CA GLU A 86 -16.20 -11.73 -7.36
C GLU A 86 -16.33 -13.26 -7.25
N ASP A 87 -16.72 -13.89 -8.35
CA ASP A 87 -16.66 -15.35 -8.51
C ASP A 87 -15.20 -15.84 -8.69
N ASP A 88 -14.99 -17.16 -8.65
CA ASP A 88 -13.70 -17.80 -8.95
C ASP A 88 -12.52 -17.31 -8.08
N LEU A 89 -12.75 -17.28 -6.77
CA LEU A 89 -11.76 -16.89 -5.77
C LEU A 89 -11.15 -18.11 -5.06
N PHE A 90 -9.89 -18.40 -5.35
CA PHE A 90 -9.17 -19.61 -4.94
C PHE A 90 -8.43 -19.43 -3.62
N TYR A 91 -9.17 -19.15 -2.55
CA TYR A 91 -8.62 -19.01 -1.20
C TYR A 91 -9.73 -19.14 -0.15
N ASP A 92 -9.39 -19.60 1.06
CA ASP A 92 -10.31 -19.63 2.20
C ASP A 92 -9.55 -19.39 3.51
N PRO A 93 -10.19 -18.87 4.56
CA PRO A 93 -11.57 -18.36 4.58
C PRO A 93 -11.69 -16.96 3.96
N LYS A 94 -12.90 -16.59 3.53
CA LYS A 94 -13.23 -15.21 3.11
C LYS A 94 -13.39 -14.27 4.31
N ARG A 95 -12.90 -13.04 4.19
CA ARG A 95 -12.97 -11.98 5.21
C ARG A 95 -13.44 -10.67 4.59
N VAL A 96 -14.17 -9.88 5.38
CA VAL A 96 -14.72 -8.59 4.91
C VAL A 96 -13.64 -7.68 4.34
N SER A 97 -12.44 -7.64 4.92
CA SER A 97 -11.34 -6.78 4.49
C SER A 97 -10.54 -7.31 3.30
N ASP A 98 -10.83 -8.49 2.77
CA ASP A 98 -10.04 -9.13 1.71
C ASP A 98 -9.88 -8.26 0.47
N VAL A 99 -8.74 -8.45 -0.21
CA VAL A 99 -8.50 -7.89 -1.55
C VAL A 99 -9.56 -8.46 -2.48
N ARG A 100 -10.20 -7.59 -3.26
CA ARG A 100 -11.38 -7.95 -4.07
C ARG A 100 -11.00 -8.56 -5.40
N TRP A 101 -9.94 -8.05 -6.04
CA TRP A 101 -9.48 -8.58 -7.32
C TRP A 101 -8.02 -8.19 -7.61
N ASN A 102 -7.51 -8.64 -8.75
CA ASN A 102 -6.24 -8.20 -9.31
C ASN A 102 -6.20 -6.68 -9.46
N PHE A 103 -5.01 -6.09 -9.28
CA PHE A 103 -4.73 -4.64 -9.43
C PHE A 103 -5.33 -3.70 -8.37
N GLU A 104 -5.72 -4.20 -7.20
CA GLU A 104 -6.03 -3.34 -6.06
C GLU A 104 -4.76 -2.64 -5.53
N ILE A 105 -4.83 -1.33 -5.25
CA ILE A 105 -3.67 -0.50 -4.92
C ILE A 105 -3.76 -0.01 -3.48
N PHE A 106 -2.65 -0.11 -2.75
CA PHE A 106 -2.48 0.49 -1.44
C PHE A 106 -1.43 1.61 -1.53
N LEU A 107 -1.79 2.84 -1.13
CA LEU A 107 -0.84 3.94 -1.02
C LEU A 107 -0.33 4.03 0.42
N VAL A 108 0.97 3.89 0.58
CA VAL A 108 1.65 3.86 1.88
C VAL A 108 2.66 5.01 1.95
N ASP A 109 2.70 5.74 3.07
CA ASP A 109 3.67 6.83 3.27
C ASP A 109 5.06 6.32 3.70
N GLN A 110 6.03 7.23 3.77
CA GLN A 110 7.42 6.91 4.17
C GLN A 110 7.55 6.38 5.60
N LYS A 111 6.52 6.54 6.45
CA LYS A 111 6.47 6.02 7.82
C LYS A 111 5.74 4.67 7.90
N GLY A 112 5.37 4.10 6.75
CA GLY A 112 4.63 2.84 6.66
C GLY A 112 3.12 2.99 6.88
N LYS A 113 2.59 4.22 7.03
CA LYS A 113 1.15 4.41 7.25
C LYS A 113 0.39 4.23 5.95
N ILE A 114 -0.63 3.38 5.97
CA ILE A 114 -1.59 3.24 4.86
C ILE A 114 -2.47 4.50 4.79
N LEU A 115 -2.41 5.18 3.65
CA LEU A 115 -3.15 6.42 3.39
C LEU A 115 -4.45 6.16 2.64
N TYR A 116 -4.38 5.34 1.59
CA TYR A 116 -5.51 5.03 0.72
C TYR A 116 -5.46 3.59 0.22
N ARG A 117 -6.63 3.09 -0.15
CA ARG A 117 -6.86 1.80 -0.81
C ARG A 117 -7.79 2.05 -1.99
N TYR A 118 -7.35 1.67 -3.20
CA TYR A 118 -8.06 1.97 -4.44
C TYR A 118 -8.52 0.67 -5.11
N SER A 119 -9.75 0.66 -5.61
CA SER A 119 -10.29 -0.47 -6.37
C SER A 119 -9.53 -0.67 -7.69
N PRO A 120 -9.59 -1.87 -8.30
CA PRO A 120 -9.01 -2.13 -9.62
C PRO A 120 -9.48 -1.17 -10.73
N ASP A 121 -10.74 -0.73 -10.65
CA ASP A 121 -11.36 0.18 -11.63
C ASP A 121 -11.07 1.66 -11.36
N HIS A 122 -10.31 1.97 -10.30
CA HIS A 122 -10.00 3.35 -9.95
C HIS A 122 -9.07 3.98 -11.00
N ASP A 123 -9.40 5.18 -11.46
CA ASP A 123 -8.56 5.87 -12.43
C ASP A 123 -7.19 6.20 -11.83
N LEU A 124 -6.13 5.70 -12.46
CA LEU A 124 -4.74 5.97 -12.07
C LEU A 124 -4.39 7.47 -12.10
N SER A 125 -5.14 8.30 -12.83
CA SER A 125 -4.96 9.76 -12.78
C SER A 125 -5.25 10.33 -11.38
N LEU A 126 -6.22 9.77 -10.66
CA LEU A 126 -6.57 10.17 -9.29
C LEU A 126 -5.49 9.69 -8.30
N VAL A 127 -5.01 8.45 -8.47
CA VAL A 127 -3.89 7.92 -7.69
C VAL A 127 -2.65 8.80 -7.85
N ARG A 128 -2.32 9.19 -9.09
CA ARG A 128 -1.23 10.12 -9.40
C ARG A 128 -1.40 11.46 -8.68
N ASP A 129 -2.59 12.02 -8.70
CA ASP A 129 -2.84 13.33 -8.09
C ASP A 129 -2.75 13.26 -6.56
N ASP A 130 -3.14 12.15 -5.94
CA ASP A 130 -2.92 11.91 -4.50
C ASP A 130 -1.44 11.76 -4.16
N ILE A 131 -0.65 11.03 -4.97
CA ILE A 131 0.81 10.94 -4.81
C ILE A 131 1.46 12.33 -4.93
N ARG A 132 1.05 13.13 -5.92
CA ARG A 132 1.57 14.49 -6.10
C ARG A 132 1.33 15.37 -4.88
N LYS A 133 0.18 15.24 -4.21
CA LYS A 133 -0.11 15.97 -2.95
C LYS A 133 0.87 15.61 -1.84
N LEU A 134 1.36 14.37 -1.78
CA LEU A 134 2.33 13.94 -0.75
C LEU A 134 3.70 14.60 -0.92
N PHE A 135 4.13 14.86 -2.16
CA PHE A 135 5.41 15.51 -2.45
C PHE A 135 5.35 17.04 -2.45
N THR A 136 4.16 17.62 -2.63
CA THR A 136 3.96 19.08 -2.64
C THR A 136 3.53 19.64 -1.27
N ALA A 137 3.03 18.79 -0.37
CA ALA A 137 2.69 19.21 0.98
C ALA A 137 3.96 19.56 1.78
N LYS A 138 4.05 20.80 2.27
CA LYS A 138 5.09 21.20 3.23
C LYS A 138 5.03 20.29 4.47
N PRO A 139 6.18 19.95 5.08
CA PRO A 139 6.19 19.11 6.27
C PRO A 139 5.29 19.72 7.34
N LYS A 140 4.33 18.95 7.86
CA LYS A 140 3.61 19.35 9.07
C LYS A 140 4.62 19.29 10.22
N GLU A 141 5.04 20.46 10.72
CA GLU A 141 5.78 20.56 11.98
C GLU A 141 5.02 19.78 13.06
N SER A 142 5.65 18.73 13.57
CA SER A 142 5.17 18.05 14.77
C SER A 142 5.26 19.04 15.93
N ASN A 143 4.12 19.54 16.39
CA ASN A 143 4.01 20.34 17.60
C ASN A 143 4.35 19.49 18.84
N THR A 144 5.64 19.38 19.15
CA THR A 144 6.12 18.93 20.46
C THR A 144 6.70 20.14 21.19
N LYS A 145 5.85 21.12 21.53
CA LYS A 145 6.21 22.19 22.47
C LYS A 145 5.82 21.78 23.90
N LYS A 146 6.85 21.36 24.64
CA LYS A 146 7.13 21.64 26.06
C LYS A 146 5.94 21.60 27.04
N LYS A 147 5.78 20.47 27.74
CA LYS A 147 5.36 20.48 29.15
C LYS A 147 6.60 20.42 30.03
N GLU A 148 7.21 21.58 30.28
CA GLU A 148 8.21 21.72 31.33
C GLU A 148 8.00 23.07 32.01
N ASN A 149 8.13 23.06 33.35
CA ASN A 149 8.02 24.18 34.30
C ASN A 149 6.64 24.60 34.80
N THR A 150 6.14 23.88 35.82
CA THR A 150 5.68 24.56 37.06
C THR A 150 5.85 23.67 38.30
N LYS A 151 7.08 23.51 38.79
CA LYS A 151 7.33 23.20 40.22
C LYS A 151 8.58 23.92 40.70
N ARG A 152 8.41 25.18 41.15
CA ARG A 152 9.37 25.84 42.04
C ARG A 152 8.64 26.48 43.23
N LYS A 153 8.72 25.74 44.34
CA LYS A 153 8.92 26.16 45.74
C LYS A 153 8.38 27.52 46.19
N LYS A 154 7.49 27.52 47.19
CA LYS A 154 7.52 28.42 48.34
C LYS A 154 7.02 27.69 49.60
N ASN A 155 7.92 27.40 50.54
CA ASN A 155 7.60 27.36 51.98
C ASN A 155 7.73 28.80 52.50
N PRO A 156 6.96 29.20 53.53
CA PRO A 156 7.63 29.48 54.79
C PRO A 156 6.84 29.10 56.06
N THR A 157 7.59 28.55 57.03
CA THR A 157 7.59 28.74 58.49
C THR A 157 6.28 28.99 59.27
N SER A 158 6.10 28.14 60.29
CA SER A 158 5.19 28.20 61.44
C SER A 158 5.26 29.49 62.27
N PRO A 159 4.22 29.75 63.08
CA PRO A 159 4.37 30.37 64.39
C PRO A 159 3.99 29.42 65.53
N THR A 160 4.73 29.61 66.61
CA THR A 160 4.64 29.09 67.98
C THR A 160 3.29 29.30 68.68
N TYR A 161 2.94 28.36 69.56
CA TYR A 161 2.60 28.63 70.97
C TYR A 161 3.24 27.53 71.83
#